data_AF-A0A8T8E2G6-F1
#
_entry.id   AF-A0A8T8E2G6-F1
#
_cell.length_a   1.000
_cell.length_b   1.000
_cell.length_c   1.000
_cell.angle_alpha   90.00
_cell.angle_beta   90.00
_cell.angle_gamma   90.00
#
_symmetry.space_group_name_H-M   'P 1'
#
loop_
_entity.id
_entity.type
_entity.pdbx_description
1 polymer ?
#
loop_
_entity_poly.entity_id
_entity_poly.type
_entity_poly.pdbx_seq_one_letter_code
_entity_poly.pdbx_strand_id
1 'polypeptide(L)'
;MIGSERIDRLLIVVVGVVAFAAAGFALFVVYPDSLAEVLGVLVALAVVALGVRFSSNIAASLYPDYDVAEVAVEGPITRDGGGGSLPSSPRGTPADDIVDQIDRADEDDSVDALLLKLNTPGGEVVPSDDIRLAAERFDGPTIAYATDVCASGGYWIASGCDELWAREGSIVGSIGVIGSRVNASDLAERVGLSYERFAAGDYKDAGTPLKEMDEDERAYLQGLIDDYYDTFVERVSDGRDLDAEFVRDTEARIYLGEQAHDLELVDRLGTRREIEDELADRLERDEISVEEFEPERPLMARIGTGAQQVAYAFGAGISGLAEDREFRLRT
;
A
#
# COMPACT_ATOMS: atom_id res chain seq x y z
N MET A 1 15.82 -24.50 14.99
CA MET A 1 16.56 -24.09 16.23
C MET A 1 15.98 -22.76 16.66
N ILE A 2 15.88 -22.43 17.96
CA ILE A 2 15.36 -21.11 18.37
C ILE A 2 16.43 -20.07 17.99
N GLY A 3 16.11 -19.14 17.09
CA GLY A 3 17.01 -18.06 16.66
C GLY A 3 17.45 -17.18 17.83
N SER A 4 18.66 -16.64 17.76
CA SER A 4 19.25 -15.79 18.82
C SER A 4 18.38 -14.59 19.18
N GLU A 5 17.71 -14.00 18.20
CA GLU A 5 16.82 -12.84 18.38
C GLU A 5 15.59 -13.17 19.25
N ARG A 6 15.01 -14.36 19.08
CA ARG A 6 13.92 -14.83 19.95
C ARG A 6 14.38 -15.00 21.40
N ILE A 7 15.65 -15.38 21.61
CA ILE A 7 16.25 -15.51 22.94
C ILE A 7 16.49 -14.13 23.56
N ASP A 8 17.00 -13.18 22.78
CA ASP A 8 17.29 -11.82 23.24
C ASP A 8 16.01 -11.04 23.58
N ARG A 9 14.97 -11.17 22.74
CA ARG A 9 13.63 -10.64 23.01
C ARG A 9 13.03 -11.19 24.30
N LEU A 10 13.10 -12.51 24.50
CA LEU A 10 12.64 -13.17 25.72
C LEU A 10 13.41 -12.65 26.94
N LEU A 11 14.72 -12.46 26.82
CA LEU A 11 15.57 -11.96 27.89
C LEU A 11 15.19 -10.53 28.29
N ILE A 12 14.95 -9.62 27.33
CA ILE A 12 14.51 -8.24 27.63
C ILE A 12 13.16 -8.25 28.35
N VAL A 13 12.19 -9.05 27.89
CA VAL A 13 10.88 -9.16 28.54
C VAL A 13 11.01 -9.69 29.96
N VAL A 14 11.79 -10.76 30.17
CA VAL A 14 11.99 -11.36 31.49
C VAL A 14 12.70 -10.40 32.43
N VAL A 15 13.77 -9.73 31.99
CA VAL A 15 14.50 -8.74 32.80
C VAL A 15 13.59 -7.57 33.17
N GLY A 16 12.78 -7.07 32.23
CA GLY A 16 11.77 -6.04 32.48
C GLY A 16 10.75 -6.47 33.54
N VAL A 17 10.14 -7.65 33.36
CA VAL A 17 9.17 -8.22 34.32
C VAL A 17 9.77 -8.33 35.71
N VAL A 18 10.99 -8.85 35.83
CA VAL A 18 11.67 -9.02 37.12
C VAL A 18 11.97 -7.67 37.78
N ALA A 19 12.43 -6.67 37.01
CA ALA A 19 12.70 -5.33 37.53
C ALA A 19 11.43 -4.64 38.05
N PHE A 20 10.33 -4.69 37.28
CA PHE A 20 9.05 -4.10 37.70
C PHE A 20 8.38 -4.87 38.84
N ALA A 21 8.49 -6.20 38.86
CA ALA A 21 8.01 -7.02 39.98
C ALA A 21 8.82 -6.76 41.25
N ALA A 22 10.14 -6.60 41.16
CA ALA A 22 10.99 -6.23 42.29
C ALA A 22 10.67 -4.81 42.79
N ALA A 23 10.43 -3.86 41.89
CA ALA A 23 9.97 -2.53 42.25
C ALA A 23 8.61 -2.57 42.98
N GLY A 24 7.63 -3.31 42.44
CA GLY A 24 6.31 -3.48 43.07
C GLY A 24 6.37 -4.18 44.43
N PHE A 25 7.22 -5.21 44.55
CA PHE A 25 7.45 -5.93 45.80
C PHE A 25 8.11 -5.04 46.86
N ALA A 26 9.17 -4.32 46.49
CA ALA A 26 9.89 -3.40 47.38
C ALA A 26 9.00 -2.24 47.87
N LEU A 27 8.06 -1.79 47.04
CA LEU A 27 7.19 -0.66 47.37
C LEU A 27 6.04 -1.03 48.31
N PHE A 28 5.63 -2.32 48.40
CA PHE A 28 4.37 -2.68 49.07
C PHE A 28 4.29 -3.99 49.85
N VAL A 29 5.29 -4.89 49.84
CA VAL A 29 5.15 -6.21 50.51
C VAL A 29 5.61 -6.21 51.97
N VAL A 30 6.08 -5.10 52.51
CA VAL A 30 6.59 -5.10 53.90
C VAL A 30 5.47 -5.14 54.97
N TYR A 31 4.20 -4.72 54.75
CA TYR A 31 3.08 -4.98 55.70
C TYR A 31 1.66 -4.86 55.06
N PRO A 32 0.88 -5.98 55.07
CA PRO A 32 -0.59 -6.14 55.01
C PRO A 32 -1.70 -5.99 56.10
N ASP A 33 -2.05 -4.87 56.76
CA ASP A 33 -3.26 -4.79 57.65
C ASP A 33 -4.43 -3.85 57.23
N SER A 34 -4.43 -3.19 56.06
CA SER A 34 -5.41 -2.12 55.71
C SER A 34 -5.85 -2.01 54.23
N LEU A 35 -6.97 -1.31 53.98
CA LEU A 35 -7.52 -1.05 52.62
C LEU A 35 -6.52 -0.34 51.69
N ALA A 36 -5.60 0.44 52.25
CA ALA A 36 -4.56 1.13 51.49
C ALA A 36 -3.56 0.15 50.86
N GLU A 37 -3.31 -1.01 51.48
CA GLU A 37 -2.38 -2.00 50.93
C GLU A 37 -3.06 -2.93 49.92
N VAL A 38 -4.37 -3.19 50.03
CA VAL A 38 -5.14 -3.84 48.96
C VAL A 38 -5.09 -2.99 47.69
N LEU A 39 -5.26 -1.66 47.82
CA LEU A 39 -5.03 -0.70 46.74
C LEU A 39 -3.57 -0.72 46.26
N GLY A 40 -2.61 -0.82 47.18
CA GLY A 40 -1.18 -0.96 46.88
C GLY A 40 -0.85 -2.19 46.03
N VAL A 41 -1.44 -3.35 46.34
CA VAL A 41 -1.29 -4.59 45.55
C VAL A 41 -1.88 -4.41 44.14
N LEU A 42 -3.04 -3.77 44.00
CA LEU A 42 -3.63 -3.48 42.69
C LEU A 42 -2.75 -2.53 41.87
N VAL A 43 -2.17 -1.51 42.50
CA VAL A 43 -1.22 -0.60 41.84
C VAL A 43 0.06 -1.32 41.45
N ALA A 44 0.60 -2.20 42.29
CA ALA A 44 1.79 -3.00 41.98
C ALA A 44 1.53 -3.94 40.79
N LEU A 45 0.38 -4.62 40.75
CA LEU A 45 -0.03 -5.44 39.59
C LEU A 45 -0.19 -4.58 38.32
N ALA A 46 -0.76 -3.38 38.44
CA ALA A 46 -0.88 -2.46 37.32
C ALA A 46 0.50 -2.00 36.80
N VAL A 47 1.43 -1.68 37.70
CA VAL A 47 2.82 -1.30 37.35
C VAL A 47 3.56 -2.47 36.70
N VAL A 48 3.40 -3.69 37.20
CA VAL A 48 3.96 -4.89 36.56
C VAL A 48 3.36 -5.07 35.17
N ALA A 49 2.04 -4.99 35.02
CA ALA A 49 1.38 -5.11 33.71
C ALA A 49 1.83 -4.02 32.72
N LEU A 50 1.96 -2.78 33.18
CA LEU A 50 2.53 -1.66 32.42
C LEU A 50 3.99 -1.92 32.05
N GLY A 51 4.77 -2.44 33.00
CA GLY A 51 6.16 -2.83 32.80
C GLY A 51 6.33 -3.91 31.75
N VAL A 52 5.54 -4.99 31.83
CA VAL A 52 5.51 -6.05 30.81
C VAL A 52 5.15 -5.48 29.44
N ARG A 53 4.11 -4.66 29.35
CA ARG A 53 3.69 -4.04 28.08
C ARG A 53 4.77 -3.14 27.51
N PHE A 54 5.39 -2.32 28.35
CA PHE A 54 6.44 -1.39 27.94
C PHE A 54 7.71 -2.14 27.49
N SER A 55 8.17 -3.11 28.26
CA SER A 55 9.31 -3.96 27.91
C SER A 55 9.04 -4.81 26.67
N SER A 56 7.82 -5.32 26.50
CA SER A 56 7.42 -6.06 25.29
C SER A 56 7.43 -5.17 24.06
N ASN A 57 6.97 -3.92 24.16
CA ASN A 57 7.02 -2.97 23.04
C ASN A 57 8.47 -2.60 22.67
N ILE A 58 9.33 -2.39 23.67
CA ILE A 58 10.77 -2.15 23.42
C ILE A 58 11.40 -3.37 22.75
N ALA A 59 11.12 -4.57 23.25
CA ALA A 59 11.68 -5.79 22.71
C ALA A 59 11.20 -6.05 21.27
N ALA A 60 9.93 -5.76 20.95
CA ALA A 60 9.40 -5.86 19.59
C ALA A 60 9.98 -4.80 18.63
N SER A 61 10.30 -3.60 19.13
CA SER A 61 10.93 -2.55 18.31
C SER A 61 12.42 -2.79 18.06
N LEU A 62 13.10 -3.57 18.91
CA LEU A 62 14.52 -3.90 18.75
C LEU A 62 14.74 -5.23 18.01
N TYR A 63 13.72 -6.09 18.01
CA TYR A 63 13.71 -7.38 17.34
C TYR A 63 12.32 -7.56 16.71
N PRO A 64 12.09 -6.96 15.53
CA PRO A 64 10.87 -7.20 14.78
C PRO A 64 10.71 -8.69 14.46
N ASP A 65 9.48 -9.19 14.47
CA ASP A 65 9.19 -10.60 14.16
C ASP A 65 8.81 -10.77 12.68
N TYR A 66 9.36 -9.97 11.77
CA TYR A 66 9.10 -10.08 10.32
C TYR A 66 10.41 -10.12 9.55
N ASP A 67 10.35 -10.78 8.39
CA ASP A 67 11.45 -10.93 7.45
C ASP A 67 11.10 -10.33 6.07
N VAL A 68 9.81 -10.10 5.80
CA VAL A 68 9.30 -9.66 4.50
C VAL A 68 8.36 -8.48 4.67
N ALA A 69 8.59 -7.43 3.90
CA ALA A 69 7.70 -6.28 3.80
C ALA A 69 6.67 -6.50 2.69
N GLU A 70 5.38 -6.40 3.02
CA GLU A 70 4.30 -6.32 2.03
C GLU A 70 3.89 -4.86 1.81
N VAL A 71 3.97 -4.42 0.55
CA VAL A 71 3.49 -3.10 0.13
C VAL A 71 2.35 -3.28 -0.86
N ALA A 72 1.22 -2.60 -0.63
CA ALA A 72 0.02 -2.76 -1.44
C ALA A 72 -0.24 -1.57 -2.37
N VAL A 73 -0.45 -1.86 -3.66
CA VAL A 73 -0.90 -0.90 -4.68
C VAL A 73 -2.33 -1.24 -5.07
N GLU A 74 -3.29 -0.51 -4.48
CA GLU A 74 -4.72 -0.75 -4.67
C GLU A 74 -5.43 0.43 -5.35
N GLY A 75 -6.22 0.11 -6.38
CA GLY A 75 -6.98 1.10 -7.13
C GLY A 75 -6.14 1.90 -8.15
N PRO A 76 -6.70 2.97 -8.74
CA PRO A 76 -5.99 3.76 -9.75
C PRO A 76 -4.74 4.44 -9.20
N ILE A 77 -3.63 4.30 -9.92
CA ILE A 77 -2.35 4.90 -9.55
C ILE A 77 -2.36 6.39 -9.89
N THR A 78 -2.17 7.25 -8.89
CA THR A 78 -2.09 8.71 -9.07
C THR A 78 -1.10 9.27 -8.08
N ARG A 79 -0.47 10.41 -8.41
CA ARG A 79 0.49 11.04 -7.49
C ARG A 79 -0.11 11.33 -6.12
N ASP A 80 -1.33 11.89 -6.08
CA ASP A 80 -1.98 12.36 -4.85
C ASP A 80 -2.96 11.35 -4.21
N GLY A 81 -2.97 10.08 -4.65
CA GLY A 81 -3.87 9.02 -4.13
C GLY A 81 -5.32 9.11 -4.62
N GLY A 82 -5.58 10.06 -5.52
CA GLY A 82 -6.87 10.22 -6.15
C GLY A 82 -7.89 10.90 -5.24
N GLY A 83 -8.95 11.38 -5.89
CA GLY A 83 -9.92 12.27 -5.27
C GLY A 83 -10.29 13.38 -6.24
N GLY A 84 -10.98 13.02 -7.33
CA GLY A 84 -11.64 14.03 -8.15
C GLY A 84 -12.61 14.87 -7.30
N SER A 85 -13.14 15.96 -7.85
CA SER A 85 -14.14 16.81 -7.16
C SER A 85 -15.45 16.11 -6.77
N LEU A 86 -15.58 14.80 -7.04
CA LEU A 86 -16.71 13.97 -6.68
C LEU A 86 -16.36 13.07 -5.48
N PRO A 87 -17.12 13.14 -4.37
CA PRO A 87 -16.83 12.48 -3.08
C PRO A 87 -16.87 10.93 -3.10
N SER A 88 -17.11 10.31 -4.26
CA SER A 88 -17.32 8.86 -4.43
C SER A 88 -16.29 8.17 -5.31
N SER A 89 -15.22 8.86 -5.71
CA SER A 89 -14.12 8.20 -6.44
C SER A 89 -13.34 7.30 -5.46
N PRO A 90 -13.02 6.05 -5.81
CA PRO A 90 -12.09 5.24 -5.02
C PRO A 90 -10.80 6.04 -4.82
N ARG A 91 -10.36 6.19 -3.57
CA ARG A 91 -9.07 6.77 -3.24
C ARG A 91 -8.08 5.63 -3.11
N GLY A 92 -7.02 5.66 -3.90
CA GLY A 92 -5.85 4.81 -3.73
C GLY A 92 -4.88 5.44 -2.73
N THR A 93 -3.83 4.70 -2.42
CA THR A 93 -2.67 5.28 -1.72
C THR A 93 -1.91 6.20 -2.68
N PRO A 94 -1.51 7.42 -2.27
CA PRO A 94 -0.63 8.27 -3.05
C PRO A 94 0.63 7.52 -3.50
N ALA A 95 1.08 7.74 -4.72
CA ALA A 95 2.27 7.04 -5.22
C ALA A 95 3.52 7.39 -4.41
N ASP A 96 3.65 8.64 -3.98
CA ASP A 96 4.76 9.08 -3.12
C ASP A 96 4.73 8.30 -1.77
N ASP A 97 3.55 8.07 -1.19
CA ASP A 97 3.41 7.26 0.04
C ASP A 97 3.77 5.78 -0.18
N ILE A 98 3.57 5.23 -1.38
CA ILE A 98 3.94 3.85 -1.75
C ILE A 98 5.47 3.76 -1.91
N VAL A 99 6.08 4.72 -2.60
CA VAL A 99 7.54 4.81 -2.72
C VAL A 99 8.18 4.91 -1.33
N ASP A 100 7.66 5.77 -0.46
CA ASP A 100 8.12 5.91 0.93
C ASP A 100 7.91 4.62 1.75
N GLN A 101 6.98 3.74 1.40
CA GLN A 101 6.84 2.42 2.04
C GLN A 101 7.94 1.46 1.59
N ILE A 102 8.25 1.43 0.29
CA ILE A 102 9.29 0.58 -0.28
C ILE A 102 10.67 1.04 0.21
N ASP A 103 10.95 2.33 0.15
CA ASP A 103 12.23 2.89 0.61
C ASP A 103 12.43 2.66 2.12
N ARG A 104 11.37 2.74 2.95
CA ARG A 104 11.46 2.37 4.38
C ARG A 104 11.67 0.89 4.60
N ALA A 105 11.11 0.03 3.75
CA ALA A 105 11.35 -1.40 3.82
C ALA A 105 12.81 -1.71 3.46
N ASP A 106 13.37 -1.04 2.45
CA ASP A 106 14.78 -1.16 2.04
C ASP A 106 15.76 -0.68 3.13
N GLU A 107 15.38 0.35 3.90
CA GLU A 107 16.18 0.88 5.01
C GLU A 107 16.06 0.08 6.32
N ASP A 108 15.13 -0.89 6.41
CA ASP A 108 14.92 -1.68 7.63
C ASP A 108 15.74 -2.97 7.61
N ASP A 109 16.76 -3.05 8.49
CA ASP A 109 17.66 -4.21 8.64
C ASP A 109 16.93 -5.54 8.94
N SER A 110 15.63 -5.52 9.27
CA SER A 110 14.81 -6.71 9.52
C SER A 110 14.11 -7.23 8.27
N VAL A 111 14.04 -6.44 7.20
CA VAL A 111 13.40 -6.82 5.94
C VAL A 111 14.45 -7.39 4.99
N ASP A 112 14.30 -8.66 4.64
CA ASP A 112 15.16 -9.34 3.67
C ASP A 112 14.52 -9.48 2.28
N ALA A 113 13.20 -9.25 2.15
CA ALA A 113 12.48 -9.36 0.88
C ALA A 113 11.25 -8.45 0.79
N LEU A 114 10.86 -8.10 -0.44
CA LEU A 114 9.68 -7.29 -0.75
C LEU A 114 8.60 -8.11 -1.45
N LEU A 115 7.39 -8.10 -0.89
CA LEU A 115 6.17 -8.61 -1.53
C LEU A 115 5.30 -7.42 -1.98
N LEU A 116 5.25 -7.16 -3.28
CA LEU A 116 4.47 -6.07 -3.84
C LEU A 116 3.09 -6.57 -4.29
N LYS A 117 2.07 -6.32 -3.47
CA LYS A 117 0.69 -6.74 -3.74
C LYS A 117 0.00 -5.77 -4.69
N LEU A 118 -0.37 -6.24 -5.87
CA LEU A 118 -0.96 -5.44 -6.94
C LEU A 118 -2.45 -5.77 -7.13
N ASN A 119 -3.30 -4.77 -6.95
CA ASN A 119 -4.71 -4.81 -7.32
C ASN A 119 -5.16 -3.48 -7.95
N THR A 120 -4.69 -3.24 -9.17
CA THR A 120 -4.80 -1.95 -9.83
C THR A 120 -5.11 -2.08 -11.33
N PRO A 121 -6.02 -1.24 -11.87
CA PRO A 121 -6.22 -1.12 -13.31
C PRO A 121 -5.12 -0.29 -14.01
N GLY A 122 -4.13 0.21 -13.26
CA GLY A 122 -3.10 1.13 -13.74
C GLY A 122 -3.39 2.57 -13.35
N GLY A 123 -2.79 3.53 -14.05
CA GLY A 123 -2.96 4.94 -13.76
C GLY A 123 -1.95 5.83 -14.47
N GLU A 124 -1.48 6.86 -13.77
CA GLU A 124 -0.52 7.83 -14.29
C GLU A 124 0.85 7.17 -14.56
N VAL A 125 1.49 7.51 -15.69
CA VAL A 125 2.75 6.89 -16.14
C VAL A 125 3.89 7.18 -15.16
N VAL A 126 4.15 8.45 -14.85
CA VAL A 126 5.29 8.84 -14.01
C VAL A 126 5.18 8.27 -12.58
N PRO A 127 4.03 8.36 -11.89
CA PRO A 127 3.86 7.70 -10.60
C PRO A 127 4.02 6.17 -10.63
N SER A 128 3.63 5.52 -11.73
CA SER A 128 3.88 4.08 -11.90
C SER A 128 5.37 3.77 -12.05
N ASP A 129 6.12 4.62 -12.77
CA ASP A 129 7.57 4.48 -12.92
C ASP A 129 8.34 4.80 -11.62
N ASP A 130 7.87 5.77 -10.82
CA ASP A 130 8.45 6.09 -9.50
C ASP A 130 8.39 4.85 -8.58
N ILE A 131 7.24 4.16 -8.54
CA ILE A 131 7.06 2.93 -7.76
C ILE A 131 7.90 1.78 -8.36
N ARG A 132 7.92 1.62 -9.70
CA ARG A 132 8.76 0.61 -10.38
C ARG A 132 10.23 0.77 -10.01
N LEU A 133 10.75 2.00 -10.06
CA LEU A 133 12.12 2.33 -9.73
C LEU A 133 12.44 2.08 -8.25
N ALA A 134 11.47 2.25 -7.34
CA ALA A 134 11.66 1.91 -5.93
C ALA A 134 11.76 0.38 -5.74
N ALA A 135 10.87 -0.38 -6.36
CA ALA A 135 10.93 -1.84 -6.34
C ALA A 135 12.23 -2.40 -6.96
N GLU A 136 12.67 -1.83 -8.07
CA GLU A 136 13.91 -2.24 -8.77
C GLU A 136 15.18 -1.97 -7.95
N ARG A 137 15.16 -0.96 -7.07
CA ARG A 137 16.32 -0.60 -6.23
C ARG A 137 16.40 -1.38 -4.93
N PHE A 138 15.32 -2.06 -4.53
CA PHE A 138 15.24 -2.78 -3.27
C PHE A 138 16.35 -3.84 -3.17
N ASP A 139 17.10 -3.87 -2.07
CA ASP A 139 18.17 -4.84 -1.82
C ASP A 139 17.57 -6.14 -1.25
N GLY A 140 17.28 -7.09 -2.15
CA GLY A 140 16.77 -8.41 -1.78
C GLY A 140 15.77 -8.94 -2.80
N PRO A 141 15.24 -10.16 -2.61
CA PRO A 141 14.24 -10.72 -3.50
C PRO A 141 12.94 -9.90 -3.50
N THR A 142 12.43 -9.62 -4.69
CA THR A 142 11.18 -8.88 -4.91
C THR A 142 10.18 -9.72 -5.69
N ILE A 143 8.97 -9.89 -5.14
CA ILE A 143 7.88 -10.60 -5.82
C ILE A 143 6.67 -9.67 -5.93
N ALA A 144 6.28 -9.34 -7.15
CA ALA A 144 4.98 -8.76 -7.44
C ALA A 144 3.89 -9.84 -7.46
N TYR A 145 2.75 -9.56 -6.84
CA TYR A 145 1.62 -10.49 -6.78
C TYR A 145 0.32 -9.82 -7.22
N ALA A 146 -0.16 -10.21 -8.39
CA ALA A 146 -1.46 -9.81 -8.91
C ALA A 146 -2.58 -10.54 -8.17
N THR A 147 -3.38 -9.84 -7.37
CA THR A 147 -4.54 -10.47 -6.70
C THR A 147 -5.70 -10.62 -7.69
N ASP A 148 -6.31 -9.51 -8.08
CA ASP A 148 -7.42 -9.50 -9.03
C ASP A 148 -7.00 -8.88 -10.36
N VAL A 149 -6.34 -7.71 -10.32
CA VAL A 149 -5.94 -6.97 -11.53
C VAL A 149 -4.52 -6.42 -11.39
N CYS A 150 -3.68 -6.68 -12.39
CA CYS A 150 -2.36 -6.08 -12.60
C CYS A 150 -2.27 -5.62 -14.07
N ALA A 151 -2.88 -4.47 -14.36
CA ALA A 151 -3.03 -3.96 -15.71
C ALA A 151 -2.35 -2.59 -15.88
N SER A 152 -1.82 -2.31 -17.08
CA SER A 152 -1.22 -1.01 -17.44
C SER A 152 -0.17 -0.58 -16.41
N GLY A 153 -0.34 0.55 -15.71
CA GLY A 153 0.58 0.99 -14.65
C GLY A 153 0.91 -0.08 -13.58
N GLY A 154 0.01 -1.03 -13.31
CA GLY A 154 0.32 -2.17 -12.43
C GLY A 154 1.38 -3.10 -13.02
N TYR A 155 1.27 -3.41 -14.32
CA TYR A 155 2.29 -4.21 -15.02
C TYR A 155 3.59 -3.44 -15.22
N TRP A 156 3.50 -2.10 -15.39
CA TRP A 156 4.67 -1.21 -15.37
C TRP A 156 5.43 -1.37 -14.05
N ILE A 157 4.74 -1.32 -12.92
CA ILE A 157 5.35 -1.53 -11.60
C ILE A 157 5.93 -2.94 -11.49
N ALA A 158 5.18 -3.98 -11.87
CA ALA A 158 5.63 -5.36 -11.80
C ALA A 158 6.90 -5.65 -12.61
N SER A 159 7.17 -4.89 -13.68
CA SER A 159 8.42 -4.99 -14.44
C SER A 159 9.67 -4.54 -13.67
N GLY A 160 9.51 -3.93 -12.49
CA GLY A 160 10.61 -3.62 -11.58
C GLY A 160 10.89 -4.69 -10.53
N CYS A 161 10.15 -5.81 -10.52
CA CYS A 161 10.33 -6.90 -9.56
C CYS A 161 10.98 -8.12 -10.22
N ASP A 162 11.66 -8.95 -9.43
CA ASP A 162 12.32 -10.18 -9.90
C ASP A 162 11.30 -11.19 -10.44
N GLU A 163 10.14 -11.31 -9.79
CA GLU A 163 9.05 -12.15 -10.26
C GLU A 163 7.68 -11.46 -10.20
N LEU A 164 6.80 -11.83 -11.14
CA LEU A 164 5.38 -11.54 -11.15
C LEU A 164 4.60 -12.84 -11.03
N TRP A 165 3.86 -12.96 -9.93
CA TRP A 165 2.92 -14.04 -9.67
C TRP A 165 1.48 -13.58 -9.87
N ALA A 166 0.61 -14.48 -10.30
CA ALA A 166 -0.82 -14.22 -10.44
C ALA A 166 -1.68 -15.41 -10.04
N ARG A 167 -2.99 -15.19 -9.89
CA ARG A 167 -3.98 -16.28 -9.90
C ARG A 167 -4.41 -16.58 -11.31
N GLU A 168 -4.87 -17.80 -11.55
CA GLU A 168 -5.46 -18.22 -12.84
C GLU A 168 -6.52 -17.22 -13.35
N GLY A 169 -7.34 -16.70 -12.43
CA GLY A 169 -8.42 -15.75 -12.72
C GLY A 169 -8.04 -14.27 -12.64
N SER A 170 -6.79 -13.92 -12.32
CA SER A 170 -6.34 -12.53 -12.30
C SER A 170 -6.35 -11.95 -13.71
N ILE A 171 -6.51 -10.63 -13.84
CA ILE A 171 -6.40 -9.91 -15.12
C ILE A 171 -5.02 -9.26 -15.16
N VAL A 172 -4.23 -9.60 -16.17
CA VAL A 172 -2.84 -9.13 -16.34
C VAL A 172 -2.65 -8.54 -17.73
N GLY A 173 -1.65 -7.66 -17.89
CA GLY A 173 -1.25 -7.10 -19.18
C GLY A 173 -1.71 -5.66 -19.33
N SER A 174 -2.44 -5.36 -20.42
CA SER A 174 -2.75 -3.98 -20.80
C SER A 174 -1.47 -3.11 -20.92
N ILE A 175 -0.41 -3.70 -21.49
CA ILE A 175 0.88 -3.04 -21.71
C ILE A 175 0.68 -2.04 -22.84
N GLY A 176 0.32 -0.81 -22.49
CA GLY A 176 -0.07 0.23 -23.41
C GLY A 176 -0.37 1.55 -22.72
N VAL A 177 -0.43 2.61 -23.53
CA VAL A 177 -0.65 3.98 -23.07
C VAL A 177 -1.82 4.57 -23.84
N ILE A 178 -2.73 5.22 -23.11
CA ILE A 178 -3.89 5.87 -23.71
C ILE A 178 -3.96 7.34 -23.32
N GLY A 179 -4.31 8.18 -24.28
CA GLY A 179 -4.67 9.58 -24.07
C GLY A 179 -6.09 9.81 -24.56
N SER A 180 -6.88 10.56 -23.82
CA SER A 180 -8.24 10.92 -24.25
C SER A 180 -8.54 12.39 -24.01
N ARG A 181 -9.33 12.97 -24.92
CA ARG A 181 -9.88 14.31 -24.78
C ARG A 181 -11.35 14.33 -25.19
N VAL A 182 -12.13 15.19 -24.56
CA VAL A 182 -13.48 15.50 -25.01
C VAL A 182 -13.40 16.64 -26.02
N ASN A 183 -14.14 16.55 -27.12
CA ASN A 183 -14.38 17.69 -28.02
C ASN A 183 -15.82 18.19 -27.86
N ALA A 184 -15.96 19.46 -27.53
CA ALA A 184 -17.23 20.15 -27.34
C ALA A 184 -17.38 21.39 -28.26
N SER A 185 -16.59 21.48 -29.35
CA SER A 185 -16.69 22.56 -30.34
C SER A 185 -18.13 22.72 -30.88
N ASP A 186 -18.73 21.63 -31.35
CA ASP A 186 -20.09 21.64 -31.90
C ASP A 186 -21.15 22.04 -30.86
N LEU A 187 -20.93 21.65 -29.60
CA LEU A 187 -21.82 22.04 -28.51
C LEU A 187 -21.71 23.54 -28.24
N ALA A 188 -20.50 24.08 -28.21
CA ALA A 188 -20.24 25.51 -28.02
C ALA A 188 -20.92 26.34 -29.12
N GLU A 189 -20.80 25.93 -30.38
CA GLU A 189 -21.47 26.58 -31.51
C GLU A 189 -23.00 26.59 -31.35
N ARG A 190 -23.59 25.45 -30.97
CA ARG A 190 -25.05 25.32 -30.80
C ARG A 190 -25.62 26.21 -29.69
N VAL A 191 -24.84 26.47 -28.65
CA VAL A 191 -25.26 27.34 -27.53
C VAL A 191 -24.84 28.79 -27.73
N GLY A 192 -24.21 29.13 -28.87
CA GLY A 192 -23.75 30.48 -29.19
C GLY A 192 -22.53 30.93 -28.39
N LEU A 193 -21.71 30.00 -27.92
CA LEU A 193 -20.46 30.28 -27.21
C LEU A 193 -19.30 30.33 -28.20
N SER A 194 -18.62 31.48 -28.29
CA SER A 194 -17.38 31.61 -29.06
C SER A 194 -16.16 31.50 -28.14
N TYR A 195 -15.19 30.69 -28.56
CA TYR A 195 -13.91 30.53 -27.88
C TYR A 195 -12.80 31.15 -28.73
N GLU A 196 -12.13 32.17 -28.20
CA GLU A 196 -10.96 32.80 -28.82
C GLU A 196 -9.78 32.65 -27.85
N ARG A 197 -8.73 31.95 -28.28
CA ARG A 197 -7.51 31.76 -27.49
C ARG A 197 -6.31 32.38 -28.19
N PHE A 198 -5.52 33.11 -27.41
CA PHE A 198 -4.18 33.55 -27.79
C PHE A 198 -3.16 32.64 -27.11
N ALA A 199 -2.38 31.89 -27.88
CA ALA A 199 -1.32 31.03 -27.39
C ALA A 199 0.00 31.37 -28.07
N ALA A 200 1.11 31.17 -27.34
CA ALA A 200 2.45 31.27 -27.90
C ALA A 200 2.91 29.88 -28.34
N GLY A 201 3.10 29.69 -29.65
CA GLY A 201 3.51 28.43 -30.28
C GLY A 201 2.33 27.58 -30.76
N ASP A 202 2.51 26.90 -31.90
CA ASP A 202 1.43 26.25 -32.67
C ASP A 202 0.80 25.04 -31.96
N TYR A 203 1.54 24.37 -31.06
CA TYR A 203 1.05 23.18 -30.34
C TYR A 203 0.62 23.46 -28.91
N LYS A 204 0.70 24.71 -28.43
CA LYS A 204 0.42 25.05 -27.03
C LYS A 204 -1.07 24.91 -26.67
N ASP A 205 -1.93 24.92 -27.68
CA ASP A 205 -3.36 24.66 -27.55
C ASP A 205 -3.82 23.31 -28.09
N ALA A 206 -2.89 22.43 -28.46
CA ALA A 206 -3.20 21.05 -28.78
C ALA A 206 -3.96 20.40 -27.61
N GLY A 207 -5.06 19.70 -27.93
CA GLY A 207 -5.90 19.04 -26.94
C GLY A 207 -6.96 19.92 -26.28
N THR A 208 -7.12 21.20 -26.67
CA THR A 208 -8.19 22.06 -26.15
C THR A 208 -9.58 21.45 -26.36
N PRO A 209 -10.44 21.34 -25.32
CA PRO A 209 -11.74 20.71 -25.48
C PRO A 209 -12.75 21.49 -26.34
N LEU A 210 -12.59 22.81 -26.45
CA LEU A 210 -13.51 23.69 -27.20
C LEU A 210 -13.05 23.96 -28.64
N LYS A 211 -12.01 23.27 -29.10
CA LYS A 211 -11.42 23.42 -30.43
C LYS A 211 -11.39 22.06 -31.12
N GLU A 212 -11.71 22.05 -32.41
CA GLU A 212 -11.39 20.90 -33.26
C GLU A 212 -9.87 20.73 -33.34
N MET A 213 -9.39 19.48 -33.35
CA MET A 213 -7.96 19.22 -33.32
C MET A 213 -7.47 19.02 -34.75
N ASP A 214 -6.48 19.80 -35.12
CA ASP A 214 -5.88 19.75 -36.45
C ASP A 214 -5.03 18.48 -36.61
N GLU A 215 -4.73 18.09 -37.85
CA GLU A 215 -3.93 16.88 -38.14
C GLU A 215 -2.53 16.95 -37.50
N ASP A 216 -1.90 18.12 -37.52
CA ASP A 216 -0.57 18.34 -36.91
C ASP A 216 -0.62 18.23 -35.39
N GLU A 217 -1.67 18.77 -34.73
CA GLU A 217 -1.87 18.63 -33.28
C GLU A 217 -2.12 17.17 -32.89
N ARG A 218 -2.88 16.43 -33.71
CA ARG A 218 -3.13 15.01 -33.53
C ARG A 218 -1.83 14.23 -33.62
N ALA A 219 -1.02 14.47 -34.66
CA ALA A 219 0.25 13.81 -34.85
C ALA A 219 1.22 14.11 -33.70
N TYR A 220 1.25 15.37 -33.22
CA TYR A 220 2.04 15.75 -32.05
C TYR A 220 1.63 15.00 -30.78
N LEU A 221 0.34 14.99 -30.43
CA LEU A 221 -0.13 14.28 -29.24
C LEU A 221 0.00 12.76 -29.36
N GLN A 222 -0.19 12.20 -30.56
CA GLN A 222 0.05 10.78 -30.81
C GLN A 222 1.53 10.43 -30.62
N GLY A 223 2.46 11.26 -31.10
CA GLY A 223 3.89 11.06 -30.87
C GLY A 223 4.25 10.98 -29.39
N LEU A 224 3.61 11.78 -28.53
CA LEU A 224 3.80 11.66 -27.08
C LEU A 224 3.31 10.32 -26.53
N ILE A 225 2.18 9.80 -27.03
CA ILE A 225 1.66 8.49 -26.64
C ILE A 225 2.60 7.38 -27.13
N ASP A 226 3.11 7.49 -28.34
CA ASP A 226 4.04 6.54 -28.95
C ASP A 226 5.36 6.49 -28.15
N ASP A 227 5.92 7.65 -27.77
CA ASP A 227 7.14 7.74 -26.95
C ASP A 227 6.96 7.07 -25.57
N TYR A 228 5.81 7.31 -24.92
CA TYR A 228 5.50 6.63 -23.66
C TYR A 228 5.28 5.12 -23.84
N TYR A 229 4.69 4.71 -24.96
CA TYR A 229 4.48 3.29 -25.26
C TYR A 229 5.81 2.57 -25.51
N ASP A 230 6.72 3.17 -26.29
CA ASP A 230 8.05 2.62 -26.50
C ASP A 230 8.82 2.50 -25.18
N THR A 231 8.72 3.50 -24.31
CA THR A 231 9.29 3.42 -22.95
C THR A 231 8.68 2.26 -22.16
N PHE A 232 7.37 2.04 -22.22
CA PHE A 232 6.71 0.92 -21.53
C PHE A 232 7.25 -0.43 -22.04
N VAL A 233 7.33 -0.58 -23.37
CA VAL A 233 7.85 -1.79 -23.99
C VAL A 233 9.29 -2.06 -23.54
N GLU A 234 10.14 -1.02 -23.50
CA GLU A 234 11.51 -1.13 -22.99
C GLU A 234 11.55 -1.60 -21.53
N ARG A 235 10.77 -0.97 -20.63
CA ARG A 235 10.72 -1.38 -19.21
C ARG A 235 10.30 -2.84 -19.04
N VAL A 236 9.28 -3.28 -19.78
CA VAL A 236 8.81 -4.66 -19.73
C VAL A 236 9.84 -5.62 -20.31
N SER A 237 10.44 -5.27 -21.45
CA SER A 237 11.44 -6.10 -22.12
C SER A 237 12.66 -6.31 -21.22
N ASP A 238 13.18 -5.24 -20.63
CA ASP A 238 14.34 -5.27 -19.74
C ASP A 238 14.04 -6.00 -18.42
N GLY A 239 12.91 -5.67 -17.78
CA GLY A 239 12.58 -6.19 -16.45
C GLY A 239 12.05 -7.62 -16.41
N ARG A 240 11.63 -8.17 -17.56
CA ARG A 240 11.02 -9.51 -17.67
C ARG A 240 11.77 -10.43 -18.63
N ASP A 241 12.89 -9.97 -19.18
CA ASP A 241 13.65 -10.68 -20.23
C ASP A 241 12.80 -11.10 -21.45
N LEU A 242 11.82 -10.28 -21.82
CA LEU A 242 10.92 -10.54 -22.94
C LEU A 242 11.37 -9.82 -24.20
N ASP A 243 11.14 -10.41 -25.36
CA ASP A 243 11.42 -9.76 -26.64
C ASP A 243 10.49 -8.54 -26.87
N ALA A 244 11.07 -7.41 -27.25
CA ALA A 244 10.33 -6.16 -27.42
C ALA A 244 9.36 -6.17 -28.62
N GLU A 245 9.57 -7.03 -29.63
CA GLU A 245 8.61 -7.23 -30.73
C GLU A 245 7.42 -8.05 -30.22
N PHE A 246 7.68 -9.11 -29.44
CA PHE A 246 6.63 -9.88 -28.76
C PHE A 246 5.75 -9.01 -27.85
N VAL A 247 6.35 -8.14 -27.03
CA VAL A 247 5.58 -7.23 -26.16
C VAL A 247 4.68 -6.31 -27.01
N ARG A 248 5.15 -5.85 -28.17
CA ARG A 248 4.33 -5.05 -29.11
C ARG A 248 3.18 -5.86 -29.71
N ASP A 249 3.41 -7.12 -30.05
CA ASP A 249 2.40 -8.04 -30.59
C ASP A 249 1.29 -8.41 -29.59
N THR A 250 1.47 -8.10 -28.31
CA THR A 250 0.36 -8.17 -27.33
C THR A 250 -0.75 -7.16 -27.64
N GLU A 251 -0.46 -6.11 -28.42
CA GLU A 251 -1.40 -5.05 -28.81
C GLU A 251 -2.12 -4.42 -27.61
N ALA A 252 -1.42 -4.30 -26.47
CA ALA A 252 -1.95 -3.78 -25.21
C ALA A 252 -3.22 -4.51 -24.71
N ARG A 253 -3.39 -5.79 -25.05
CA ARG A 253 -4.52 -6.61 -24.59
C ARG A 253 -4.36 -7.00 -23.12
N ILE A 254 -5.50 -7.33 -22.50
CA ILE A 254 -5.54 -8.01 -21.22
C ILE A 254 -5.64 -9.52 -21.41
N TYR A 255 -5.10 -10.25 -20.45
CA TYR A 255 -5.07 -11.69 -20.40
C TYR A 255 -5.52 -12.18 -19.03
N LEU A 256 -6.18 -13.34 -18.98
CA LEU A 256 -6.33 -14.04 -17.71
C LEU A 256 -4.95 -14.53 -17.25
N GLY A 257 -4.74 -14.68 -15.94
CA GLY A 257 -3.45 -15.07 -15.38
C GLY A 257 -2.91 -16.36 -15.99
N GLU A 258 -3.78 -17.35 -16.22
CA GLU A 258 -3.41 -18.58 -16.94
C GLU A 258 -2.82 -18.29 -18.33
N GLN A 259 -3.47 -17.44 -19.11
CA GLN A 259 -3.00 -17.05 -20.45
C GLN A 259 -1.75 -16.19 -20.39
N ALA A 260 -1.64 -15.33 -19.39
CA ALA A 260 -0.47 -14.48 -19.19
C ALA A 260 0.75 -15.33 -18.83
N HIS A 261 0.57 -16.40 -18.04
CA HIS A 261 1.62 -17.36 -17.73
C HIS A 261 2.06 -18.17 -18.96
N ASP A 262 1.10 -18.66 -19.77
CA ASP A 262 1.41 -19.34 -21.04
C ASP A 262 2.19 -18.45 -22.03
N LEU A 263 2.02 -17.13 -21.92
CA LEU A 263 2.69 -16.09 -22.71
C LEU A 263 3.97 -15.54 -22.05
N GLU A 264 4.40 -16.11 -20.91
CA GLU A 264 5.58 -15.68 -20.14
C GLU A 264 5.48 -14.23 -19.61
N LEU A 265 4.28 -13.61 -19.65
CA LEU A 265 4.00 -12.32 -19.01
C LEU A 265 3.93 -12.45 -17.47
N VAL A 266 3.70 -13.66 -16.96
CA VAL A 266 3.65 -14.00 -15.52
C VAL A 266 4.58 -15.19 -15.31
N ASP A 267 5.49 -15.12 -14.33
CA ASP A 267 6.45 -16.21 -14.07
C ASP A 267 5.77 -17.45 -13.53
N ARG A 268 4.83 -17.23 -12.60
CA ARG A 268 4.19 -18.32 -11.85
C ARG A 268 2.74 -18.03 -11.51
N LEU A 269 1.96 -19.10 -11.53
CA LEU A 269 0.62 -19.11 -10.97
C LEU A 269 0.66 -19.66 -9.56
N GLY A 270 0.09 -18.95 -8.60
CA GLY A 270 0.18 -19.40 -7.22
C GLY A 270 -0.64 -18.60 -6.23
N THR A 271 -0.81 -19.21 -5.07
CA THR A 271 -1.46 -18.64 -3.92
C THR A 271 -0.49 -17.81 -3.09
N ARG A 272 -1.04 -16.91 -2.27
CA ARG A 272 -0.26 -16.16 -1.27
C ARG A 272 0.62 -17.08 -0.42
N ARG A 273 0.11 -18.25 -0.03
CA ARG A 273 0.88 -19.23 0.74
C ARG A 273 2.07 -19.78 -0.05
N GLU A 274 1.88 -20.08 -1.34
CA GLU A 274 2.97 -20.59 -2.19
C GLU A 274 4.03 -19.51 -2.46
N ILE A 275 3.64 -18.23 -2.47
CA ILE A 275 4.58 -17.10 -2.52
C ILE A 275 5.38 -17.00 -1.21
N GLU A 276 4.70 -17.11 -0.07
CA GLU A 276 5.36 -17.11 1.24
C GLU A 276 6.33 -18.30 1.38
N ASP A 277 5.95 -19.48 0.89
CA ASP A 277 6.81 -20.67 0.84
C ASP A 277 8.03 -20.44 -0.07
N GLU A 278 7.85 -19.86 -1.26
CA GLU A 278 8.96 -19.52 -2.17
C GLU A 278 9.92 -18.50 -1.55
N LEU A 279 9.40 -17.47 -0.88
CA LEU A 279 10.23 -16.49 -0.17
C LEU A 279 10.98 -17.14 1.00
N ALA A 280 10.35 -18.03 1.75
CA ALA A 280 11.03 -18.79 2.80
C ALA A 280 12.19 -19.62 2.26
N ASP A 281 11.99 -20.28 1.11
CA ASP A 281 13.04 -21.05 0.43
C ASP A 281 14.19 -20.15 -0.04
N ARG A 282 13.90 -18.97 -0.63
CA ARG A 282 14.92 -17.99 -1.06
C ARG A 282 15.73 -17.43 0.10
N LEU A 283 15.08 -17.24 1.24
CA LEU A 283 15.68 -16.71 2.45
C LEU A 283 16.33 -17.78 3.32
N GLU A 284 16.35 -19.05 2.88
CA GLU A 284 16.89 -20.20 3.60
C GLU A 284 16.27 -20.38 5.00
N ARG A 285 14.95 -20.14 5.12
CA ARG A 285 14.18 -20.18 6.38
C ARG A 285 13.10 -21.25 6.35
N ASP A 286 12.77 -21.82 7.52
CA ASP A 286 11.67 -22.79 7.66
C ASP A 286 10.28 -22.12 7.53
N GLU A 287 10.19 -20.87 7.97
CA GLU A 287 8.97 -20.05 7.97
C GLU A 287 9.40 -18.58 7.95
N ILE A 288 8.69 -17.76 7.19
CA ILE A 288 8.86 -16.30 7.19
C ILE A 288 7.68 -15.63 7.87
N SER A 289 7.88 -14.39 8.28
CA SER A 289 6.80 -13.53 8.73
C SER A 289 6.72 -12.27 7.86
N VAL A 290 5.52 -11.99 7.38
CA VAL A 290 5.22 -10.88 6.47
C VAL A 290 4.54 -9.76 7.26
N GLU A 291 5.09 -8.55 7.20
CA GLU A 291 4.48 -7.34 7.77
C GLU A 291 3.99 -6.41 6.65
N GLU A 292 2.74 -5.93 6.77
CA GLU A 292 2.19 -4.94 5.84
C GLU A 292 2.68 -3.53 6.21
N PHE A 293 3.38 -2.88 5.28
CA PHE A 293 3.91 -1.54 5.46
C PHE A 293 2.85 -0.50 5.07
N GLU A 294 2.15 0.04 6.06
CA GLU A 294 1.16 1.10 5.83
C GLU A 294 1.82 2.50 5.70
N PRO A 295 1.15 3.47 5.05
CA PRO A 295 1.58 4.87 5.03
C PRO A 295 1.74 5.45 6.44
N GLU A 296 2.81 6.20 6.68
CA GLU A 296 3.02 6.86 7.97
C GLU A 296 1.99 7.98 8.19
N ARG A 297 0.99 7.71 9.04
CA ARG A 297 0.05 8.75 9.46
C ARG A 297 0.66 9.60 10.58
N PRO A 298 0.71 10.94 10.45
CA PRO A 298 1.20 11.79 11.52
C PRO A 298 0.45 11.52 12.82
N LEU A 299 1.16 11.58 13.95
CA LEU A 299 0.63 11.22 15.27
C LEU A 299 -0.72 11.90 15.60
N MET A 300 -0.92 13.14 15.15
CA MET A 300 -2.17 13.88 15.32
C MET A 300 -3.37 13.23 14.60
N ALA A 301 -3.15 12.62 13.44
CA ALA A 301 -4.18 11.86 12.73
C ALA A 301 -4.56 10.57 13.49
N ARG A 302 -3.57 9.91 14.13
CA ARG A 302 -3.80 8.71 14.95
C ARG A 302 -4.56 9.02 16.25
N ILE A 303 -4.26 10.15 16.89
CA ILE A 303 -4.95 10.60 18.11
C ILE A 303 -6.41 11.00 17.81
N GLY A 304 -6.68 11.65 16.68
CA GLY A 304 -8.03 12.06 16.29
C GLY A 304 -9.01 10.90 16.19
N THR A 305 -8.60 9.78 15.57
CA THR A 305 -9.43 8.58 15.42
C THR A 305 -9.64 7.86 16.77
N GLY A 306 -8.61 7.76 17.61
CA GLY A 306 -8.72 7.17 18.94
C GLY A 306 -9.64 7.96 19.88
N ALA A 307 -9.54 9.29 19.85
CA ALA A 307 -10.42 10.17 20.64
C ALA A 307 -11.88 10.08 20.17
N GLN A 308 -12.13 9.93 18.87
CA GLN A 308 -13.48 9.74 18.31
C GLN A 308 -14.08 8.38 18.70
N GLN A 309 -13.31 7.30 18.69
CA GLN A 309 -13.80 5.99 19.16
C GLN A 309 -14.09 5.98 20.66
N VAL A 310 -13.22 6.59 21.47
CA VAL A 310 -13.47 6.75 22.91
C VAL A 310 -14.70 7.62 23.14
N ALA A 311 -14.83 8.76 22.46
CA ALA A 311 -15.99 9.64 22.57
C ALA A 311 -17.29 8.97 22.11
N TYR A 312 -17.24 8.15 21.06
CA TYR A 312 -18.38 7.36 20.58
C TYR A 312 -18.77 6.26 21.58
N ALA A 313 -17.81 5.49 22.09
CA ALA A 313 -18.06 4.48 23.12
C ALA A 313 -18.62 5.10 24.41
N PHE A 314 -18.12 6.27 24.80
CA PHE A 314 -18.63 7.04 25.93
C PHE A 314 -20.05 7.58 25.65
N GLY A 315 -20.30 8.09 24.44
CA GLY A 315 -21.61 8.59 24.00
C GLY A 315 -22.67 7.49 23.95
N ALA A 316 -22.35 6.33 23.36
CA ALA A 316 -23.22 5.15 23.31
C ALA A 316 -23.51 4.58 24.71
N GLY A 317 -22.52 4.62 25.62
CA GLY A 317 -22.70 4.21 27.02
C GLY A 317 -23.61 5.15 27.82
N ILE A 318 -23.55 6.46 27.56
CA ILE A 318 -24.42 7.45 28.23
C ILE A 318 -25.84 7.43 27.67
N SER A 319 -26.02 7.22 26.36
CA SER A 319 -27.36 7.10 25.75
C SER A 319 -28.11 5.86 26.24
N GLY A 320 -27.40 4.73 26.45
CA GLY A 320 -28.01 3.52 27.02
C GLY A 320 -28.47 3.67 28.47
N LEU A 321 -27.95 4.67 29.21
CA LEU A 321 -28.40 5.00 30.58
C LEU A 321 -29.54 6.03 30.59
N ALA A 322 -29.72 6.78 29.49
CA ALA A 322 -30.76 7.80 29.35
C ALA A 322 -32.09 7.23 28.81
N GLU A 323 -32.07 6.14 28.03
CA GLU A 323 -33.28 5.50 27.51
C GLU A 323 -34.09 4.74 28.57
N ASP A 324 -33.54 4.51 29.76
CA ASP A 324 -34.23 3.79 30.84
C ASP A 324 -35.06 4.71 31.76
N ARG A 325 -35.12 6.02 31.46
CA ARG A 325 -35.99 6.97 32.17
C ARG A 325 -36.75 7.88 31.21
N GLU A 326 -38.04 7.54 31.10
CA GLU A 326 -39.18 8.42 30.77
C GLU A 326 -39.67 8.38 29.32
N PHE A 327 -40.75 7.62 29.08
CA PHE A 327 -42.07 8.20 28.74
C PHE A 327 -43.17 7.12 28.79
N ARG A 328 -43.90 7.03 29.91
CA ARG A 328 -45.17 6.28 30.01
C ARG A 328 -46.30 7.32 29.97
N LEU A 329 -46.81 7.64 28.78
CA LEU A 329 -48.04 8.43 28.64
C LEU A 329 -49.22 7.62 29.20
N ARG A 330 -49.81 8.11 30.29
CA ARG A 330 -51.14 7.68 30.73
C ARG A 330 -52.19 8.34 29.82
N THR A 331 -53.10 7.51 29.31
CA THR A 331 -54.43 7.86 28.79
C THR A 331 -55.20 8.81 29.68
#